data_AF-A0A173KWW0-F1
#
_entry.id   AF-A0A173KWW0-F1
#
_cell.length_a   1.000
_cell.length_b   1.000
_cell.length_c   1.000
_cell.angle_alpha   90.00
_cell.angle_beta   90.00
_cell.angle_gamma   90.00
#
_symmetry.space_group_name_H-M   'P 1'
#
loop_
_entity.id
_entity.type
_entity.pdbx_description
1 polymer ?
#
loop_
_entity_poly.entity_id
_entity_poly.type
_entity_poly.pdbx_seq_one_letter_code
_entity_poly.pdbx_strand_id
1 'polypeptide(L)'
;MAKLSKKAKALATAVDREKLHGVDEALGLIKTHATAKFDESVEIAINLGVDPRHADQMVRGVVTLPAGTGKDVRVAVFARGDKAEAATAAGADIVGAEDLLDSIQAGNIDFQRVIATPDMMGLVGRLGKVLGPKGLMPNPKLGTVTPNVAEAVKAAKGGQIEFRVEKAGIIHAGLGKASFSAEDLRKNFDAFVDAIVKAKPSGSKGKYVRKIALSSSMGPGVKVDVAEVASV
;
A
#
# COMPACT_ATOMS: atom_id res chain seq x y z
N MET A 1 -22.83 -0.86 -24.53
CA MET A 1 -22.45 -0.55 -23.14
C MET A 1 -22.90 -1.69 -22.24
N ALA A 2 -22.03 -2.17 -21.35
CA ALA A 2 -22.39 -3.24 -20.43
C ALA A 2 -23.51 -2.78 -19.47
N LYS A 3 -24.59 -3.58 -19.36
CA LYS A 3 -25.74 -3.28 -18.50
C LYS A 3 -25.32 -3.45 -17.04
N LEU A 4 -25.34 -2.37 -16.25
CA LEU A 4 -24.99 -2.43 -14.82
C LEU A 4 -25.95 -3.36 -14.07
N SER A 5 -25.41 -4.16 -13.15
CA SER A 5 -26.20 -5.01 -12.26
C SER A 5 -27.11 -4.19 -11.34
N LYS A 6 -28.19 -4.79 -10.83
CA LYS A 6 -29.13 -4.11 -9.91
C LYS A 6 -28.41 -3.55 -8.68
N LYS A 7 -27.43 -4.29 -8.15
CA LYS A 7 -26.59 -3.88 -7.02
C LYS A 7 -25.68 -2.69 -7.37
N ALA A 8 -25.01 -2.73 -8.52
CA ALA A 8 -24.15 -1.64 -8.97
C ALA A 8 -24.95 -0.34 -9.22
N LYS A 9 -26.17 -0.44 -9.75
CA LYS A 9 -27.06 0.71 -9.92
C LYS A 9 -27.47 1.32 -8.57
N ALA A 10 -27.86 0.50 -7.60
CA ALA A 10 -28.25 0.96 -6.27
C ALA A 10 -27.10 1.68 -5.55
N LEU A 11 -25.88 1.12 -5.60
CA LEU A 11 -24.69 1.73 -5.01
C LEU A 11 -24.30 3.03 -5.72
N ALA A 12 -24.44 3.10 -7.05
CA ALA A 12 -24.13 4.29 -7.82
C ALA A 12 -25.08 5.46 -7.55
N THR A 13 -26.32 5.19 -7.11
CA THR A 13 -27.31 6.20 -6.70
C THR A 13 -27.29 6.51 -5.21
N ALA A 14 -26.62 5.67 -4.40
CA ALA A 14 -26.62 5.81 -2.94
C ALA A 14 -25.71 6.94 -2.44
N VAL A 15 -24.71 7.33 -3.23
CA VAL A 15 -23.74 8.38 -2.87
C VAL A 15 -23.79 9.46 -3.94
N ASP A 16 -23.87 10.72 -3.50
CA ASP A 16 -23.74 11.87 -4.39
C ASP A 16 -22.30 11.96 -4.89
N ARG A 17 -22.13 11.91 -6.21
CA ARG A 17 -20.82 11.95 -6.85
C ARG A 17 -20.19 13.33 -6.82
N GLU A 18 -20.98 14.40 -6.75
CA GLU A 18 -20.50 15.78 -6.83
C GLU A 18 -20.31 16.41 -5.46
N LYS A 19 -20.99 15.89 -4.43
CA LYS A 19 -20.77 16.31 -3.05
C LYS A 19 -19.36 15.93 -2.58
N LEU A 20 -18.71 16.88 -1.92
CA LEU A 20 -17.50 16.64 -1.12
C LEU A 20 -17.95 16.28 0.29
N HIS A 21 -17.52 15.13 0.78
CA HIS A 21 -17.81 14.67 2.12
C HIS A 21 -16.62 14.94 3.06
N GLY A 22 -16.90 15.19 4.33
CA GLY A 22 -15.87 15.15 5.36
C GLY A 22 -15.29 13.74 5.50
N VAL A 23 -14.08 13.62 6.04
CA VAL A 23 -13.39 12.32 6.15
C VAL A 23 -14.23 11.31 6.95
N ASP A 24 -14.80 11.72 8.07
CA ASP A 24 -15.58 10.85 8.95
C ASP A 24 -16.91 10.42 8.33
N GLU A 25 -17.58 11.34 7.62
CA GLU A 25 -18.80 11.05 6.86
C GLU A 25 -18.50 10.03 5.75
N ALA A 26 -17.39 10.22 5.02
CA ALA A 26 -16.98 9.33 3.95
C ALA A 26 -16.66 7.91 4.46
N LEU A 27 -15.94 7.79 5.59
CA LEU A 27 -15.65 6.51 6.22
C LEU A 27 -16.93 5.80 6.68
N GLY A 28 -17.89 6.55 7.26
CA GLY A 28 -19.20 6.03 7.63
C GLY A 28 -19.96 5.46 6.43
N LEU A 29 -20.08 6.24 5.35
CA LEU A 29 -20.77 5.84 4.13
C LEU A 29 -20.15 4.59 3.51
N ILE A 30 -18.82 4.51 3.43
CA ILE A 30 -18.11 3.36 2.85
C ILE A 30 -18.39 2.10 3.64
N LYS A 31 -18.37 2.18 4.98
CA LYS A 31 -18.67 1.03 5.83
C LYS A 31 -20.11 0.56 5.69
N THR A 32 -21.08 1.48 5.62
CA THR A 32 -22.50 1.13 5.40
C THR A 32 -22.74 0.48 4.03
N HIS A 33 -21.94 0.83 3.03
CA HIS A 33 -22.09 0.34 1.66
C HIS A 33 -21.18 -0.87 1.30
N ALA A 34 -20.31 -1.30 2.21
CA ALA A 34 -19.53 -2.54 2.13
C ALA A 34 -20.44 -3.75 2.36
N THR A 35 -21.14 -4.17 1.30
CA THR A 35 -22.21 -5.19 1.34
C THR A 35 -21.78 -6.51 0.69
N ALA A 36 -20.49 -6.72 0.43
CA ALA A 36 -19.99 -8.01 -0.03
C ALA A 36 -20.10 -9.08 1.06
N LYS A 37 -20.01 -10.34 0.65
CA LYS A 37 -20.04 -11.50 1.57
C LYS A 37 -18.74 -11.70 2.34
N PHE A 38 -17.67 -11.03 1.92
CA PHE A 38 -16.35 -11.08 2.53
C PHE A 38 -15.97 -9.70 3.09
N ASP A 39 -14.99 -9.67 3.98
CA ASP A 39 -14.51 -8.42 4.57
C ASP A 39 -13.74 -7.57 3.53
N GLU A 40 -14.43 -6.56 3.01
CA GLU A 40 -13.94 -5.65 1.98
C GLU A 40 -12.73 -4.85 2.48
N SER A 41 -11.83 -4.49 1.57
CA SER A 41 -10.73 -3.59 1.91
C SER A 41 -11.18 -2.15 1.63
N VAL A 42 -10.90 -1.24 2.56
CA VAL A 42 -11.09 0.19 2.36
C VAL A 42 -9.81 0.74 1.73
N GLU A 43 -9.97 1.40 0.59
CA GLU A 43 -8.89 1.89 -0.25
C GLU A 43 -9.03 3.40 -0.46
N ILE A 44 -7.88 4.04 -0.65
CA ILE A 44 -7.76 5.46 -0.94
C ILE A 44 -7.08 5.66 -2.28
N ALA A 45 -7.64 6.56 -3.07
CA ALA A 45 -7.07 7.04 -4.32
C ALA A 45 -6.83 8.55 -4.20
N ILE A 46 -5.56 8.95 -4.29
CA ILE A 46 -5.15 10.35 -4.22
C ILE A 46 -4.59 10.77 -5.57
N ASN A 47 -5.22 11.74 -6.20
CA ASN A 47 -4.72 12.36 -7.42
C ASN A 47 -3.75 13.49 -7.06
N LEU A 48 -2.49 13.33 -7.45
CA LEU A 48 -1.42 14.28 -7.21
C LEU A 48 -1.15 15.16 -8.43
N GLY A 49 -0.73 16.39 -8.15
CA GLY A 49 -0.25 17.35 -9.15
C GLY A 49 1.21 17.14 -9.53
N VAL A 50 1.60 15.91 -9.87
CA VAL A 50 2.95 15.54 -10.30
C VAL A 50 2.91 14.87 -11.68
N ASP A 51 3.95 15.08 -12.47
CA ASP A 51 4.16 14.33 -13.71
C ASP A 51 5.16 13.18 -13.48
N PRO A 52 4.69 11.94 -13.33
CA PRO A 52 5.53 10.78 -13.02
C PRO A 52 6.48 10.38 -14.16
N ARG A 53 6.39 11.02 -15.33
CA ARG A 53 7.36 10.87 -16.43
C ARG A 53 8.70 11.51 -16.10
N HIS A 54 8.68 12.52 -15.23
CA HIS A 54 9.85 13.24 -14.76
C HIS A 54 10.37 12.61 -13.46
N ALA A 55 11.65 12.22 -13.43
CA ALA A 55 12.24 11.50 -12.30
C ALA A 55 12.26 12.32 -11.00
N ASP A 56 12.38 13.65 -11.11
CA ASP A 56 12.34 14.63 -10.02
C ASP A 56 10.93 14.82 -9.43
N GLN A 57 9.89 14.35 -10.11
CA GLN A 57 8.49 14.41 -9.67
C GLN A 57 7.93 13.03 -9.28
N MET A 58 8.77 12.00 -9.28
CA MET A 58 8.34 10.65 -8.92
C MET A 58 8.17 10.53 -7.40
N VAL A 59 6.93 10.35 -6.95
CA VAL A 59 6.61 10.11 -5.54
C VAL A 59 6.63 8.61 -5.26
N ARG A 60 7.50 8.21 -4.34
CA ARG A 60 7.57 6.85 -3.81
C ARG A 60 7.98 6.89 -2.34
N GLY A 61 7.32 6.09 -1.53
CA GLY A 61 7.61 6.02 -0.11
C GLY A 61 7.03 4.79 0.55
N VAL A 62 7.28 4.69 1.84
CA VAL A 62 6.69 3.70 2.73
C VAL A 62 6.07 4.41 3.91
N VAL A 63 4.97 3.87 4.40
CA VAL A 63 4.30 4.34 5.61
C VAL A 63 3.82 3.14 6.41
N THR A 64 4.03 3.19 7.71
CA THR A 64 3.51 2.18 8.64
C THR A 64 2.17 2.67 9.14
N LEU A 65 1.11 1.91 8.87
CA LEU A 65 -0.22 2.24 9.36
C LEU A 65 -0.33 1.92 10.85
N PRO A 66 -0.73 2.87 11.72
CA PRO A 66 -0.80 2.64 13.17
C PRO A 66 -1.73 1.50 13.60
N ALA A 67 -2.87 1.33 12.91
CA ALA A 67 -3.81 0.24 13.17
C ALA A 67 -3.56 -1.00 12.30
N GLY A 68 -2.49 -0.99 11.49
CA GLY A 68 -2.18 -2.05 10.52
C GLY A 68 -3.15 -2.09 9.34
N THR A 69 -3.00 -3.10 8.49
CA THR A 69 -3.79 -3.28 7.25
C THR A 69 -4.88 -4.33 7.36
N GLY A 70 -4.90 -5.11 8.46
CA GLY A 70 -5.82 -6.24 8.63
C GLY A 70 -5.58 -7.39 7.64
N LYS A 71 -4.41 -7.43 6.98
CA LYS A 71 -3.99 -8.52 6.10
C LYS A 71 -2.75 -9.18 6.71
N ASP A 72 -2.76 -10.51 6.78
CA ASP A 72 -1.57 -11.27 7.11
C ASP A 72 -0.66 -11.30 5.87
N VAL A 73 0.52 -10.70 6.00
CA VAL A 73 1.50 -10.56 4.91
C VAL A 73 2.56 -11.62 5.12
N ARG A 74 2.68 -12.55 4.17
CA ARG A 74 3.76 -13.53 4.16
C ARG A 74 5.04 -12.87 3.66
N VAL A 75 6.07 -12.93 4.49
CA VAL A 75 7.37 -12.28 4.29
C VAL A 75 8.43 -13.34 4.01
N ALA A 76 9.06 -13.24 2.85
CA ALA A 76 10.24 -14.00 2.49
C ALA A 76 11.51 -13.15 2.73
N VAL A 77 12.53 -13.76 3.31
CA VAL A 77 13.77 -13.09 3.68
C VAL A 77 14.98 -13.79 3.06
N PHE A 78 15.77 -13.00 2.33
CA PHE A 78 17.09 -13.41 1.84
C PHE A 78 18.17 -12.98 2.83
N ALA A 79 18.68 -13.94 3.60
CA ALA A 79 19.73 -13.73 4.60
C ALA A 79 20.56 -15.00 4.81
N ARG A 80 21.77 -14.86 5.37
CA ARG A 80 22.67 -15.96 5.78
C ARG A 80 23.09 -15.80 7.25
N GLY A 81 23.44 -16.92 7.88
CA GLY A 81 23.98 -16.97 9.25
C GLY A 81 23.05 -16.31 10.27
N ASP A 82 23.63 -15.53 11.18
CA ASP A 82 22.93 -14.88 12.31
C ASP A 82 21.73 -14.01 11.87
N LYS A 83 21.78 -13.41 10.68
CA LYS A 83 20.68 -12.61 10.15
C LYS A 83 19.47 -13.46 9.74
N ALA A 84 19.72 -14.71 9.33
CA ALA A 84 18.68 -15.66 9.00
C ALA A 84 17.94 -16.11 10.27
N GLU A 85 18.69 -16.41 11.34
CA GLU A 85 18.12 -16.75 12.65
C GLU A 85 17.30 -15.59 13.22
N ALA A 86 17.83 -14.36 13.15
CA ALA A 86 17.12 -13.16 13.57
C ALA A 86 15.82 -12.92 12.79
N ALA A 87 15.80 -13.24 11.49
CA ALA A 87 14.61 -13.14 10.65
C ALA A 87 13.53 -14.17 11.06
N THR A 88 13.94 -15.43 11.28
CA THR A 88 13.06 -16.49 11.76
C THR A 88 12.49 -16.14 13.13
N ALA A 89 13.32 -15.64 14.06
CA ALA A 89 12.88 -15.20 15.39
C ALA A 89 11.95 -13.97 15.33
N ALA A 90 12.09 -13.12 14.33
CA ALA A 90 11.19 -12.00 14.08
C ALA A 90 9.85 -12.41 13.45
N GLY A 91 9.69 -13.69 13.11
CA GLY A 91 8.47 -14.25 12.53
C GLY A 91 8.42 -14.21 11.02
N ALA A 92 9.55 -14.23 10.31
CA ALA A 92 9.55 -14.41 8.85
C ALA A 92 8.99 -15.80 8.48
N ASP A 93 8.19 -15.87 7.41
CA ASP A 93 7.53 -17.12 7.01
C ASP A 93 8.47 -18.03 6.21
N ILE A 94 9.35 -17.42 5.42
CA ILE A 94 10.34 -18.14 4.60
C ILE A 94 11.67 -17.40 4.74
N VAL A 95 12.71 -18.13 5.13
CA VAL A 95 14.08 -17.60 5.22
C VAL A 95 15.01 -18.52 4.46
N GLY A 96 15.84 -17.96 3.58
CA GLY A 96 16.79 -18.76 2.81
C GLY A 96 17.75 -17.91 1.98
N ALA A 97 18.57 -18.58 1.20
CA ALA A 97 19.56 -17.95 0.31
C ALA A 97 19.47 -18.54 -1.10
N GLU A 98 20.30 -19.55 -1.41
CA GLU A 98 20.37 -20.18 -2.74
C GLU A 98 19.20 -21.14 -2.96
N ASP A 99 18.80 -21.87 -1.93
CA ASP A 99 17.62 -22.72 -1.88
C ASP A 99 16.31 -21.95 -2.17
N LEU A 100 16.16 -20.76 -1.57
CA LEU A 100 15.02 -19.89 -1.82
C LEU A 100 15.03 -19.34 -3.25
N LEU A 101 16.21 -19.05 -3.80
CA LEU A 101 16.36 -18.60 -5.17
C LEU A 101 15.91 -19.67 -6.17
N ASP A 102 16.34 -20.91 -5.98
CA ASP A 102 15.96 -22.02 -6.85
C ASP A 102 14.45 -22.31 -6.77
N SER A 103 13.87 -22.27 -5.57
CA SER A 103 12.42 -22.41 -5.37
C SER A 103 11.62 -21.34 -6.10
N ILE A 104 12.07 -20.08 -6.05
CA ILE A 104 11.41 -18.97 -6.77
C ILE A 104 11.58 -19.10 -8.28
N GLN A 105 12.73 -19.57 -8.76
CA GLN A 105 12.93 -19.86 -10.19
C GLN A 105 12.04 -21.01 -10.68
N ALA A 106 11.79 -22.01 -9.83
CA ALA A 106 10.84 -23.09 -10.09
C ALA A 106 9.37 -22.62 -10.07
N GLY A 107 9.10 -21.36 -9.69
CA GLY A 107 7.77 -20.75 -9.73
C GLY A 107 7.04 -20.71 -8.39
N ASN A 108 7.67 -21.16 -7.30
CA ASN A 108 7.08 -21.13 -5.97
C ASN A 108 7.17 -19.72 -5.36
N ILE A 109 6.12 -18.93 -5.60
CA ILE A 109 6.00 -17.56 -5.09
C ILE A 109 4.74 -17.50 -4.23
N ASP A 110 4.89 -17.87 -2.96
CA ASP A 110 3.83 -17.84 -1.95
C ASP A 110 4.15 -16.83 -0.83
N PHE A 111 4.59 -15.64 -1.24
CA PHE A 111 4.91 -14.51 -0.36
C PHE A 111 4.52 -13.19 -1.03
N GLN A 112 4.19 -12.19 -0.21
CA GLN A 112 3.79 -10.86 -0.68
C GLN A 112 4.84 -9.78 -0.40
N ARG A 113 5.83 -10.06 0.45
CA ARG A 113 6.94 -9.15 0.73
C ARG A 113 8.26 -9.90 0.69
N VAL A 114 9.28 -9.28 0.09
CA VAL A 114 10.65 -9.78 0.10
C VAL A 114 11.54 -8.77 0.79
N ILE A 115 12.34 -9.24 1.73
CA ILE A 115 13.37 -8.47 2.42
C ILE A 115 14.71 -9.14 2.12
N ALA A 116 15.75 -8.35 1.89
CA ALA A 116 17.07 -8.87 1.61
C ALA A 116 18.14 -8.14 2.40
N THR A 117 19.21 -8.84 2.75
CA THR A 117 20.42 -8.21 3.24
C THR A 117 21.27 -7.68 2.08
N PRO A 118 22.07 -6.61 2.26
CA PRO A 118 22.85 -6.02 1.18
C PRO A 118 23.79 -7.01 0.47
N ASP A 119 24.34 -7.97 1.22
CA ASP A 119 25.21 -9.06 0.74
C ASP A 119 24.48 -10.05 -0.19
N MET A 120 23.15 -10.14 -0.10
CA MET A 120 22.33 -11.06 -0.88
C MET A 120 21.78 -10.45 -2.18
N MET A 121 22.00 -9.16 -2.42
CA MET A 121 21.46 -8.48 -3.59
C MET A 121 22.00 -9.03 -4.92
N GLY A 122 23.21 -9.60 -4.93
CA GLY A 122 23.77 -10.26 -6.12
C GLY A 122 22.97 -11.50 -6.54
N LEU A 123 22.41 -12.24 -5.58
CA LEU A 123 21.55 -13.39 -5.84
C LEU A 123 20.14 -12.94 -6.24
N VAL A 124 19.55 -12.01 -5.46
CA VAL A 124 18.21 -11.47 -5.72
C VAL A 124 18.14 -10.74 -7.07
N GLY A 125 19.23 -10.13 -7.53
CA GLY A 125 19.33 -9.50 -8.85
C GLY A 125 19.06 -10.46 -10.01
N ARG A 126 19.43 -11.75 -9.87
CA ARG A 126 19.16 -12.79 -10.87
C ARG A 126 17.66 -13.07 -11.01
N LEU A 127 16.89 -12.87 -9.93
CA LEU A 127 15.43 -13.02 -9.90
C LEU A 127 14.68 -11.80 -10.44
N GLY A 128 15.37 -10.77 -10.93
CA GLY A 128 14.76 -9.52 -11.41
C GLY A 128 13.70 -9.73 -12.49
N LYS A 129 13.85 -10.74 -13.37
CA LYS A 129 12.85 -11.08 -14.41
C LYS A 129 11.53 -11.61 -13.82
N VAL A 130 11.59 -12.24 -12.65
CA VAL A 130 10.44 -12.87 -12.00
C VAL A 130 9.81 -11.93 -10.97
N LEU A 131 10.64 -11.35 -10.09
CA LEU A 131 10.19 -10.48 -9.00
C LEU A 131 9.88 -9.05 -9.47
N GLY A 132 10.55 -8.58 -10.54
CA GLY A 132 10.40 -7.23 -11.07
C GLY A 132 8.97 -6.92 -11.56
N PRO A 133 8.40 -7.71 -12.50
CA PRO A 133 7.03 -7.50 -12.99
C PRO A 133 5.96 -7.62 -11.89
N LYS A 134 6.23 -8.42 -10.85
CA LYS A 134 5.35 -8.58 -9.68
C LYS A 134 5.51 -7.48 -8.62
N GLY A 135 6.47 -6.57 -8.78
CA GLY A 135 6.73 -5.50 -7.81
C GLY A 135 7.30 -5.99 -6.48
N LEU A 136 7.78 -7.23 -6.40
CA LEU A 136 8.29 -7.86 -5.18
C LEU A 136 9.80 -7.66 -4.98
N MET A 137 10.45 -6.92 -5.89
CA MET A 137 11.90 -6.73 -5.84
C MET A 137 12.30 -5.83 -4.67
N PRO A 138 13.19 -6.28 -3.75
CA PRO A 138 13.71 -5.46 -2.68
C PRO A 138 14.40 -4.19 -3.19
N ASN A 139 14.21 -3.08 -2.47
CA ASN A 139 14.77 -1.79 -2.84
C ASN A 139 15.29 -1.06 -1.60
N PRO A 140 16.55 -0.55 -1.61
CA PRO A 140 17.09 0.22 -0.50
C PRO A 140 16.24 1.44 -0.14
N LYS A 141 15.61 2.10 -1.12
CA LYS A 141 14.74 3.27 -0.89
C LYS A 141 13.48 2.96 -0.08
N LEU A 142 13.08 1.68 -0.05
CA LEU A 142 11.92 1.22 0.71
C LEU A 142 12.30 0.68 2.09
N GLY A 143 13.61 0.63 2.41
CA GLY A 143 14.10 -0.03 3.62
C GLY A 143 13.99 -1.56 3.60
N THR A 144 13.60 -2.16 2.46
CA THR A 144 13.54 -3.64 2.31
C THR A 144 14.89 -4.26 2.01
N VAL A 145 15.92 -3.43 1.80
CA VAL A 145 17.33 -3.85 1.79
C VAL A 145 17.99 -3.23 3.00
N THR A 146 18.21 -4.01 4.05
CA THR A 146 18.76 -3.53 5.31
C THR A 146 19.61 -4.59 6.00
N PRO A 147 20.67 -4.20 6.73
CA PRO A 147 21.35 -5.13 7.63
C PRO A 147 20.48 -5.53 8.83
N ASN A 148 19.50 -4.70 9.25
CA ASN A 148 18.61 -4.98 10.37
C ASN A 148 17.31 -5.67 9.92
N VAL A 149 17.43 -6.98 9.71
CA VAL A 149 16.35 -7.81 9.12
C VAL A 149 15.17 -7.98 10.07
N ALA A 150 15.42 -8.11 11.37
CA ALA A 150 14.38 -8.34 12.36
C ALA A 150 13.37 -7.17 12.43
N GLU A 151 13.87 -5.93 12.42
CA GLU A 151 13.02 -4.73 12.38
C GLU A 151 12.23 -4.64 11.08
N ALA A 152 12.86 -4.93 9.94
CA ALA A 152 12.18 -4.89 8.65
C ALA A 152 11.06 -5.93 8.55
N VAL A 153 11.26 -7.14 9.10
CA VAL A 153 10.22 -8.18 9.17
C VAL A 153 9.06 -7.73 10.05
N LYS A 154 9.34 -7.18 11.24
CA LYS A 154 8.30 -6.63 12.13
C LYS A 154 7.53 -5.48 11.49
N ALA A 155 8.22 -4.58 10.80
CA ALA A 155 7.59 -3.46 10.09
C ALA A 155 6.70 -3.97 8.94
N ALA A 156 7.19 -4.95 8.15
CA ALA A 156 6.41 -5.54 7.07
C ALA A 156 5.14 -6.23 7.57
N LYS A 157 5.22 -6.99 8.68
CA LYS A 157 4.06 -7.64 9.31
C LYS A 157 3.16 -6.65 10.06
N GLY A 158 3.71 -5.53 10.54
CA GLY A 158 3.00 -4.45 11.21
C GLY A 158 2.14 -3.57 10.31
N GLY A 159 1.96 -3.92 9.04
CA GLY A 159 1.11 -3.15 8.12
C GLY A 159 1.83 -1.99 7.43
N GLN A 160 3.14 -2.12 7.18
CA GLN A 160 3.85 -1.19 6.31
C GLN A 160 3.34 -1.28 4.87
N ILE A 161 2.94 -0.14 4.32
CA ILE A 161 2.48 0.00 2.94
C ILE A 161 3.52 0.75 2.14
N GLU A 162 3.83 0.22 0.96
CA GLU A 162 4.54 0.95 -0.08
C GLU A 162 3.53 1.69 -0.95
N PHE A 163 3.80 2.95 -1.23
CA PHE A 163 3.07 3.71 -2.23
C PHE A 163 4.01 4.21 -3.32
N ARG A 164 3.51 4.16 -4.56
CA ARG A 164 4.18 4.66 -5.75
C ARG A 164 3.15 5.34 -6.63
N VAL A 165 3.51 6.50 -7.17
CA VAL A 165 2.68 7.19 -8.15
C VAL A 165 2.60 6.39 -9.46
N GLU A 166 1.39 6.21 -9.97
CA GLU A 166 1.16 5.62 -11.29
C GLU A 166 1.33 6.65 -12.41
N LYS A 167 1.24 6.21 -13.67
CA LYS A 167 1.45 7.06 -14.86
C LYS A 167 0.50 8.25 -14.96
N ALA A 168 -0.69 8.18 -14.34
CA ALA A 168 -1.66 9.27 -14.34
C ALA A 168 -1.50 10.25 -13.16
N GLY A 169 -0.47 10.08 -12.33
CA GLY A 169 -0.28 10.92 -11.14
C GLY A 169 -1.14 10.52 -9.95
N ILE A 170 -1.71 9.30 -9.95
CA ILE A 170 -2.57 8.80 -8.87
C ILE A 170 -1.74 7.88 -7.95
N ILE A 171 -2.03 7.92 -6.66
CA ILE A 171 -1.54 6.95 -5.68
C ILE A 171 -2.73 6.16 -5.15
N HIS A 172 -2.56 4.84 -5.10
CA HIS A 172 -3.51 3.91 -4.51
C HIS A 172 -2.90 3.27 -3.27
N ALA A 173 -3.67 3.16 -2.19
CA ALA A 173 -3.30 2.40 -1.01
C ALA A 173 -4.53 1.81 -0.31
N GLY A 174 -4.34 0.69 0.40
CA GLY A 174 -5.37 0.12 1.26
C GLY A 174 -5.21 0.64 2.68
N LEU A 175 -6.20 1.34 3.22
CA LEU A 175 -6.14 1.87 4.59
C LEU A 175 -6.48 0.83 5.66
N GLY A 176 -7.13 -0.28 5.28
CA GLY A 176 -7.51 -1.34 6.19
C GLY A 176 -8.70 -2.14 5.69
N LYS A 177 -9.38 -2.80 6.62
CA LYS A 177 -10.59 -3.58 6.37
C LYS A 177 -11.85 -2.80 6.74
N ALA A 178 -12.98 -3.13 6.11
CA ALA A 178 -14.27 -2.56 6.47
C ALA A 178 -14.70 -2.93 7.90
N SER A 179 -14.18 -4.05 8.43
CA SER A 179 -14.34 -4.49 9.82
C SER A 179 -13.66 -3.59 10.87
N PHE A 180 -12.70 -2.75 10.50
CA PHE A 180 -11.98 -1.88 11.45
C PHE A 180 -12.90 -0.80 12.00
N SER A 181 -12.60 -0.26 13.19
CA SER A 181 -13.33 0.88 13.74
C SER A 181 -13.17 2.12 12.85
N ALA A 182 -14.13 3.05 12.90
CA ALA A 182 -14.01 4.29 12.12
C ALA A 182 -12.80 5.13 12.57
N GLU A 183 -12.49 5.11 13.87
CA GLU A 183 -11.34 5.79 14.45
C GLU A 183 -10.01 5.23 13.95
N ASP A 184 -9.89 3.91 13.84
CA ASP A 184 -8.67 3.27 13.35
C ASP A 184 -8.45 3.54 11.87
N LEU A 185 -9.52 3.52 11.07
CA LEU A 185 -9.47 3.92 9.67
C LEU A 185 -9.09 5.40 9.51
N ARG A 186 -9.59 6.27 10.41
CA ARG A 186 -9.22 7.69 10.43
C ARG A 186 -7.74 7.89 10.76
N LYS A 187 -7.22 7.23 11.79
CA LYS A 187 -5.79 7.27 12.13
C LYS A 187 -4.91 6.80 10.98
N ASN A 188 -5.31 5.73 10.30
CA ASN A 188 -4.61 5.22 9.13
C ASN A 188 -4.67 6.20 7.95
N PHE A 189 -5.82 6.85 7.73
CA PHE A 189 -5.99 7.90 6.72
C PHE A 189 -5.04 9.07 6.99
N ASP A 190 -5.05 9.62 8.21
CA ASP A 190 -4.24 10.78 8.60
C ASP A 190 -2.75 10.45 8.45
N ALA A 191 -2.30 9.28 8.95
CA ALA A 191 -0.91 8.84 8.81
C ALA A 191 -0.48 8.68 7.34
N PHE A 192 -1.37 8.19 6.47
CA PHE A 192 -1.10 8.00 5.06
C PHE A 192 -0.99 9.34 4.31
N VAL A 193 -1.91 10.27 4.58
CA VAL A 193 -1.88 11.63 4.01
C VAL A 193 -0.61 12.34 4.44
N ASP A 194 -0.29 12.34 5.73
CA ASP A 194 0.91 12.99 6.28
C ASP A 194 2.18 12.49 5.58
N ALA A 195 2.27 11.17 5.36
CA ALA A 195 3.38 10.57 4.64
C ALA A 195 3.47 11.06 3.19
N ILE A 196 2.34 11.23 2.50
CA ILE A 196 2.30 11.75 1.13
C ILE A 196 2.70 13.21 1.06
N VAL A 197 2.21 14.04 1.99
CA VAL A 197 2.55 15.47 2.09
C VAL A 197 4.05 15.63 2.35
N LYS A 198 4.62 14.83 3.25
CA LYS A 198 6.07 14.79 3.51
C LYS A 198 6.88 14.27 2.32
N ALA A 199 6.31 13.38 1.52
CA ALA A 199 6.92 12.87 0.29
C ALA A 199 6.79 13.81 -0.92
N LYS A 200 6.34 15.07 -0.70
CA LYS A 200 6.20 16.06 -1.78
C LYS A 200 7.56 16.34 -2.44
N PRO A 201 7.68 16.13 -3.76
CA PRO A 201 8.91 16.44 -4.48
C PRO A 201 9.04 17.95 -4.69
N SER A 202 10.27 18.45 -4.67
CA SER A 202 10.59 19.86 -4.90
C SER A 202 10.19 20.36 -6.29
N GLY A 203 10.13 19.46 -7.28
CA GLY A 203 9.71 19.76 -8.64
C GLY A 203 8.18 19.93 -8.83
N SER A 204 7.36 19.61 -7.83
CA SER A 204 5.90 19.75 -7.95
C SER A 204 5.48 21.22 -7.88
N LYS A 205 4.83 21.70 -8.95
CA LYS A 205 4.28 23.06 -9.04
C LYS A 205 2.76 23.05 -8.87
N GLY A 206 2.23 24.04 -8.14
CA GLY A 206 0.80 24.20 -7.91
C GLY A 206 0.25 23.33 -6.76
N LYS A 207 -1.04 22.97 -6.84
CA LYS A 207 -1.70 22.12 -5.82
C LYS A 207 -1.17 20.70 -5.91
N TYR A 208 -0.46 20.27 -4.87
CA TYR A 208 0.14 18.94 -4.78
C TYR A 208 -0.92 17.84 -4.66
N VAL A 209 -1.92 18.01 -3.80
CA VAL A 209 -3.09 17.12 -3.72
C VAL A 209 -4.25 17.76 -4.46
N ARG A 210 -4.76 17.10 -5.51
CA ARG A 210 -5.86 17.61 -6.35
C ARG A 210 -7.21 17.05 -5.94
N LYS A 211 -7.26 15.76 -5.63
CA LYS A 211 -8.49 15.05 -5.29
C LYS A 211 -8.18 13.83 -4.44
N ILE A 212 -9.02 13.58 -3.45
CA ILE A 212 -8.99 12.37 -2.64
C ILE A 212 -10.33 11.66 -2.82
N ALA A 213 -10.27 10.36 -3.10
CA ALA A 213 -11.45 9.50 -3.14
C ALA A 213 -11.20 8.28 -2.27
N LEU A 214 -12.20 7.92 -1.47
CA LEU A 214 -12.20 6.71 -0.67
C LEU A 214 -13.22 5.73 -1.27
N SER A 215 -12.90 4.44 -1.27
CA SER A 215 -13.79 3.40 -1.78
C SER A 215 -13.57 2.09 -1.05
N SER A 216 -14.60 1.26 -0.91
CA SER A 216 -14.39 -0.16 -0.60
C SER A 216 -14.20 -0.96 -1.90
N SER A 217 -13.67 -2.18 -1.78
CA SER A 217 -13.40 -3.05 -2.93
C SER A 217 -14.60 -3.25 -3.88
N MET A 218 -15.83 -3.26 -3.36
CA MET A 218 -17.06 -3.44 -4.15
C MET A 218 -18.05 -2.27 -4.01
N GLY A 219 -17.67 -1.21 -3.31
CA GLY A 219 -18.52 -0.07 -2.98
C GLY A 219 -18.37 1.11 -3.93
N PRO A 220 -19.20 2.16 -3.74
CA PRO A 220 -19.04 3.41 -4.47
C PRO A 220 -17.80 4.17 -4.00
N GLY A 221 -17.22 4.99 -4.88
CA GLY A 221 -16.18 5.94 -4.53
C GLY A 221 -16.79 7.23 -3.98
N VAL A 222 -16.39 7.62 -2.77
CA VAL A 222 -16.81 8.85 -2.09
C VAL A 222 -15.69 9.89 -2.24
N LYS A 223 -16.00 11.08 -2.75
CA LYS A 223 -15.04 12.19 -2.83
C LYS A 223 -14.92 12.83 -1.45
N VAL A 224 -13.69 13.01 -0.99
CA VAL A 224 -13.38 13.67 0.29
C VAL A 224 -12.96 15.10 0.03
N ASP A 225 -13.36 16.02 0.91
CA ASP A 225 -12.86 17.40 0.84
C ASP A 225 -11.36 17.45 1.13
N VAL A 226 -10.61 18.03 0.18
CA VAL A 226 -9.16 18.17 0.26
C VAL A 226 -8.77 19.33 1.19
N ALA A 227 -9.68 20.29 1.45
CA ALA A 227 -9.41 21.44 2.31
C ALA A 227 -9.21 21.06 3.78
N GLU A 228 -9.95 20.07 4.28
CA GLU A 228 -9.77 19.50 5.62
C GLU A 228 -8.43 18.76 5.76
N VAL A 229 -7.85 18.33 4.64
CA VAL A 229 -6.67 17.46 4.61
C VAL A 229 -5.38 18.24 4.35
N ALA A 230 -5.46 19.37 3.65
CA ALA A 230 -4.31 20.22 3.31
C ALA A 230 -3.92 21.23 4.42
N SER A 231 -4.64 21.25 5.54
CA SER A 231 -4.42 22.15 6.68
C SER A 231 -3.66 21.49 7.85
N VAL A 232 -3.20 20.24 7.67
CA VAL A 232 -2.29 19.53 8.56
C VAL A 232 -0.87 19.50 7.97
#